data_AF-A0A7Y0EUN0-F1
#
_entry.id   AF-A0A7Y0EUN0-F1
#
_cell.length_a   1.000
_cell.length_b   1.000
_cell.length_c   1.000
_cell.angle_alpha   90.00
_cell.angle_beta   90.00
_cell.angle_gamma   90.00
#
_symmetry.space_group_name_H-M   'P 1'
#
loop_
_entity.id
_entity.type
_entity.pdbx_description
1 polymer ?
#
loop_
_entity_poly.entity_id
_entity_poly.type
_entity_poly.pdbx_seq_one_letter_code
_entity_poly.pdbx_strand_id
1 'polypeptide(L)'
;MRDSLSEGVENLAKAVEDYRDNKLGMNRSFQECGVDEDFFWSILDQAGMRAYEDQCTPANPRIPLINDMKDIAVAAYYGVPQAEGHKIRVEREGEAATEETSERV
;
A
#
# COMPACT_ATOMS: atom_id res chain seq x y z
N MET A 1 24.40 9.56 -22.57
CA MET A 1 24.23 8.40 -21.66
C MET A 1 22.79 7.97 -21.77
N ARG A 2 22.51 6.66 -21.85
CA ARG A 2 21.15 6.14 -21.83
C ARG A 2 20.95 5.60 -20.42
N ASP A 3 19.97 6.14 -19.70
CA ASP A 3 19.66 5.72 -18.34
C ASP A 3 19.41 4.20 -18.33
N SER A 4 19.77 3.54 -17.22
CA SER A 4 19.43 2.11 -17.07
C SER A 4 17.91 1.93 -17.01
N LEU A 5 17.39 0.75 -17.36
CA LEU A 5 15.93 0.51 -17.27
C LEU A 5 15.40 0.78 -15.85
N SER A 6 16.15 0.37 -14.82
CA SER A 6 15.81 0.62 -13.42
C SER A 6 15.81 2.10 -13.06
N GLU A 7 16.77 2.85 -13.57
CA GLU A 7 16.85 4.30 -13.37
C GLU A 7 15.71 5.02 -14.07
N GLY A 8 15.31 4.58 -15.26
CA GLY A 8 14.15 5.11 -15.97
C GLY A 8 12.84 4.92 -15.18
N VAL A 9 12.64 3.76 -14.56
CA VAL A 9 11.46 3.48 -13.71
C VAL A 9 11.46 4.40 -12.48
N GLU A 10 12.60 4.51 -11.80
CA GLU A 10 12.74 5.36 -10.61
C GLU A 10 12.54 6.84 -10.93
N ASN A 11 13.05 7.31 -12.06
CA ASN A 11 12.88 8.69 -12.51
C ASN A 11 11.41 8.99 -12.85
N LEU A 12 10.68 8.04 -13.44
CA LEU A 12 9.25 8.18 -13.69
C LEU A 12 8.46 8.27 -12.37
N ALA A 13 8.73 7.40 -11.40
CA ALA A 13 8.07 7.44 -10.09
C ALA A 13 8.29 8.80 -9.42
N LYS A 14 9.54 9.28 -9.36
CA LYS A 14 9.87 10.61 -8.80
C LYS A 14 9.16 11.75 -9.51
N ALA A 15 9.03 11.69 -10.84
CA ALA A 15 8.35 12.73 -11.59
C ALA A 15 6.84 12.77 -11.27
N VAL A 16 6.21 11.63 -11.03
CA VAL A 16 4.80 11.55 -10.61
C VAL A 16 4.63 12.13 -9.20
N GLU A 17 5.52 11.79 -8.27
CA GLU A 17 5.53 12.33 -6.91
C GLU A 17 5.73 13.86 -6.89
N ASP A 18 6.71 14.38 -7.66
CA ASP A 18 6.92 15.83 -7.81
C ASP A 18 5.69 16.54 -8.38
N TYR A 19 5.03 15.92 -9.36
CA TYR A 19 3.82 16.48 -9.95
C TYR A 19 2.68 16.58 -8.91
N ARG A 20 2.46 15.52 -8.12
CA ARG A 20 1.50 15.51 -7.02
C ARG A 20 1.79 16.62 -6.01
N ASP A 21 3.03 16.69 -5.55
CA ASP A 21 3.42 17.56 -4.42
C ASP A 21 3.51 19.03 -4.84
N ASN A 22 4.22 19.31 -5.93
CA ASN A 22 4.64 20.66 -6.29
C ASN A 22 3.78 21.32 -7.37
N LYS A 23 2.95 20.56 -8.09
CA LYS A 23 2.05 21.11 -9.13
C LYS A 23 0.59 21.08 -8.72
N LEU A 24 0.16 20.01 -8.04
CA LEU A 24 -1.24 19.84 -7.64
C LEU A 24 -1.50 20.18 -6.17
N GLY A 25 -0.48 20.11 -5.31
CA GLY A 25 -0.65 20.31 -3.87
C GLY A 25 -1.58 19.27 -3.25
N MET A 26 -1.51 18.02 -3.73
CA MET A 26 -2.32 16.91 -3.22
C MET A 26 -1.63 16.22 -2.04
N ASN A 27 -2.42 15.68 -1.11
CA ASN A 27 -1.92 14.84 -0.01
C ASN A 27 -1.20 13.60 -0.55
N ARG A 28 -0.13 13.17 0.13
CA ARG A 28 0.71 12.06 -0.35
C ARG A 28 0.31 10.67 0.16
N SER A 29 -0.65 10.61 1.08
CA SER A 29 -1.07 9.35 1.70
C SER A 29 -2.53 9.38 2.14
N PHE A 30 -3.11 8.21 2.42
CA PHE A 30 -4.46 8.15 2.99
C PHE A 30 -4.53 8.76 4.40
N GLN A 31 -3.47 8.61 5.18
CA GLN A 31 -3.37 9.24 6.50
C GLN A 31 -3.44 10.78 6.38
N GLU A 32 -2.75 11.39 5.42
CA GLU A 32 -2.82 12.83 5.18
C GLU A 32 -4.16 13.29 4.61
N CYS A 33 -4.90 12.38 3.95
CA CYS A 33 -6.30 12.61 3.59
C CYS A 33 -7.27 12.54 4.78
N GLY A 34 -6.80 12.24 5.99
CA GLY A 34 -7.61 12.16 7.20
C GLY A 34 -8.37 10.84 7.36
N VAL A 35 -7.93 9.77 6.70
CA VAL A 35 -8.47 8.43 6.95
C VAL A 35 -8.01 7.97 8.33
N ASP A 36 -8.97 7.57 9.17
CA ASP A 36 -8.69 7.03 10.50
C ASP A 36 -7.95 5.69 10.42
N GLU A 37 -6.95 5.52 11.29
CA GLU A 37 -6.05 4.37 11.22
C GLU A 37 -6.76 3.08 11.61
N ASP A 38 -7.48 3.09 12.72
CA ASP A 38 -8.18 1.90 13.20
C ASP A 38 -9.27 1.49 12.21
N PHE A 39 -9.98 2.46 11.64
CA PHE A 39 -10.92 2.21 10.54
C PHE A 39 -10.22 1.58 9.33
N PHE A 40 -9.10 2.16 8.85
CA PHE A 40 -8.34 1.62 7.72
C PHE A 40 -7.96 0.16 7.94
N TRP A 41 -7.39 -0.16 9.10
CA TRP A 41 -6.99 -1.53 9.42
C TRP A 41 -8.19 -2.47 9.55
N SER A 42 -9.32 -1.98 10.09
CA SER A 42 -10.54 -2.78 10.22
C SER A 42 -11.14 -3.22 8.87
N ILE A 43 -10.88 -2.46 7.79
CA ILE A 43 -11.41 -2.75 6.45
C ILE A 43 -10.36 -3.30 5.48
N LEU A 44 -9.09 -3.41 5.88
CA LEU A 44 -7.98 -3.72 4.98
C LEU A 44 -8.18 -5.05 4.23
N ASP A 45 -8.66 -6.09 4.92
CA ASP A 45 -8.97 -7.39 4.29
C ASP A 45 -10.08 -7.29 3.25
N GLN A 46 -11.15 -6.56 3.57
CA GLN A 46 -12.26 -6.34 2.65
C GLN A 46 -11.81 -5.53 1.43
N ALA A 47 -10.97 -4.51 1.63
CA ALA A 47 -10.41 -3.70 0.56
C ALA A 47 -9.54 -4.55 -0.38
N GLY A 48 -8.67 -5.42 0.18
CA GLY A 48 -7.85 -6.34 -0.60
C GLY A 48 -8.67 -7.32 -1.44
N MET A 49 -9.73 -7.89 -0.88
CA MET A 49 -10.62 -8.79 -1.62
C MET A 49 -11.35 -8.06 -2.75
N ARG A 50 -11.91 -6.88 -2.47
CA ARG A 50 -12.62 -6.09 -3.49
C ARG A 50 -11.69 -5.66 -4.63
N ALA A 51 -10.45 -5.30 -4.32
CA ALA A 51 -9.45 -4.98 -5.34
C ALA A 51 -9.12 -6.21 -6.21
N TYR A 52 -9.08 -7.41 -5.63
CA TYR A 52 -8.89 -8.65 -6.39
C TYR A 52 -10.04 -8.95 -7.35
N GLU A 53 -11.28 -8.72 -6.91
CA GLU A 53 -12.50 -9.00 -7.68
C GLU A 53 -12.85 -7.92 -8.72
N ASP A 54 -12.10 -6.81 -8.74
CA ASP A 54 -12.34 -5.71 -9.67
C ASP A 54 -12.10 -6.15 -11.13
N GLN A 55 -12.99 -5.75 -12.02
CA GLN A 55 -12.93 -6.12 -13.44
C GLN A 55 -11.71 -5.55 -14.17
N CYS A 56 -11.04 -4.53 -13.61
CA CYS A 56 -9.79 -4.01 -14.13
C CYS A 56 -8.58 -4.89 -13.77
N THR A 57 -8.64 -5.65 -12.68
CA THR A 57 -7.51 -6.44 -12.15
C THR A 57 -6.95 -7.47 -13.13
N PRO A 58 -7.75 -8.20 -13.93
CA PRO A 58 -7.24 -9.13 -14.93
C PRO A 58 -6.35 -8.50 -16.02
N ALA A 59 -6.45 -7.18 -16.24
CA ALA A 59 -5.63 -6.46 -17.21
C ALA A 59 -4.27 -6.02 -16.64
N ASN A 60 -4.04 -6.17 -15.33
CA ASN A 60 -2.78 -5.79 -14.71
C ASN A 60 -1.65 -6.72 -15.21
N PRO A 61 -0.47 -6.19 -15.59
CA PRO A 61 0.61 -7.01 -16.18
C PRO A 61 1.16 -8.08 -15.22
N ARG A 62 0.91 -7.94 -13.91
CA ARG A 62 1.18 -8.94 -12.89
C ARG A 62 -0.14 -9.35 -12.24
N ILE A 63 -0.43 -10.65 -12.19
CA ILE A 63 -1.57 -11.20 -11.43
C ILE A 63 -1.33 -10.86 -9.95
N PRO A 64 -2.17 -10.02 -9.32
CA PRO A 64 -1.95 -9.63 -7.95
C PRO A 64 -2.54 -10.65 -6.99
N LEU A 65 -1.83 -10.92 -5.90
CA LEU A 65 -2.36 -11.66 -4.75
C LEU A 65 -3.07 -10.67 -3.81
N ILE A 66 -4.05 -11.15 -3.03
CA ILE A 66 -4.76 -10.30 -2.05
C ILE A 66 -3.77 -9.64 -1.07
N ASN A 67 -2.78 -10.40 -0.60
CA ASN A 67 -1.75 -9.84 0.29
C ASN A 67 -0.85 -8.79 -0.40
N ASP A 68 -0.56 -8.94 -1.70
CA ASP A 68 0.19 -7.92 -2.46
C ASP A 68 -0.61 -6.60 -2.51
N MET A 69 -1.94 -6.69 -2.67
CA MET A 69 -2.82 -5.51 -2.67
C MET A 69 -2.89 -4.86 -1.29
N LYS A 70 -2.94 -5.67 -0.22
CA LYS A 70 -2.89 -5.16 1.16
C LYS A 70 -1.56 -4.46 1.44
N ASP A 71 -0.42 -5.00 0.99
CA ASP A 71 0.89 -4.36 1.13
C ASP A 71 0.93 -2.97 0.46
N ILE A 72 0.38 -2.86 -0.75
CA ILE A 72 0.27 -1.59 -1.49
C ILE A 72 -0.65 -0.62 -0.75
N ALA A 73 -1.78 -1.09 -0.23
CA ALA A 73 -2.72 -0.25 0.53
C ALA A 73 -2.09 0.30 1.82
N VAL A 74 -1.33 -0.52 2.56
CA VAL A 74 -0.59 -0.09 3.76
C VAL A 74 0.50 0.91 3.40
N ALA A 75 1.26 0.65 2.33
CA ALA A 75 2.26 1.59 1.82
C ALA A 75 1.63 2.95 1.46
N ALA A 76 0.47 2.94 0.79
CA ALA A 76 -0.28 4.15 0.43
C ALA A 76 -0.90 4.86 1.65
N TYR A 77 -1.24 4.12 2.71
CA TYR A 77 -1.75 4.71 3.94
C TYR A 77 -0.69 5.55 4.66
N TYR A 78 0.52 5.02 4.83
CA TYR A 78 1.62 5.72 5.50
C TYR A 78 2.50 6.58 4.58
N GLY A 79 2.33 6.48 3.27
CA GLY A 79 3.15 7.22 2.30
C GLY A 79 4.60 6.71 2.22
N VAL A 80 4.79 5.39 2.28
CA VAL A 80 6.10 4.72 2.30
C VAL A 80 6.27 3.78 1.09
N PRO A 81 7.49 3.33 0.75
CA PRO A 81 7.69 2.32 -0.28
C PRO A 81 6.98 1.00 0.04
N GLN A 82 6.58 0.24 -0.99
CA GLN A 82 5.83 -1.02 -0.83
C GLN A 82 6.54 -2.04 0.07
N ALA A 83 7.87 -2.14 -0.01
CA ALA A 83 8.65 -3.05 0.83
C ALA A 83 8.57 -2.71 2.32
N GLU A 84 8.36 -1.45 2.67
CA GLU A 84 8.15 -1.01 4.05
C GLU A 84 6.70 -1.26 4.48
N GLY A 85 5.71 -0.97 3.61
CA GLY A 85 4.31 -1.32 3.86
C GLY A 85 4.09 -2.82 4.13
N HIS A 86 4.82 -3.67 3.40
CA HIS A 86 4.82 -5.12 3.65
C HIS A 86 5.28 -5.47 5.07
N LYS A 87 6.39 -4.89 5.54
CA LYS A 87 6.91 -5.13 6.89
C LYS A 87 5.92 -4.71 7.95
N ILE A 88 5.35 -3.50 7.80
CA ILE A 88 4.35 -2.95 8.72
C ILE A 88 3.15 -3.90 8.84
N ARG A 89 2.62 -4.40 7.71
CA ARG A 89 1.50 -5.34 7.73
C ARG A 89 1.85 -6.63 8.46
N VAL A 90 2.98 -7.24 8.11
CA VAL A 90 3.42 -8.51 8.71
C VAL A 90 3.64 -8.37 10.22
N GLU A 91 4.24 -7.27 10.65
CA GLU A 91 4.44 -6.96 12.07
C GLU A 91 3.09 -6.82 12.80
N ARG A 92 2.17 -5.99 12.29
CA ARG A 92 0.86 -5.75 12.93
C ARG A 92 -0.03 -7.00 12.96
N GLU A 93 -0.07 -7.77 11.88
CA GLU A 93 -0.83 -9.03 11.83
C GLU A 93 -0.21 -10.09 12.74
N GLY A 94 1.12 -10.10 12.87
CA GLY A 94 1.85 -10.97 13.80
C GLY A 94 1.52 -10.63 15.26
N GLU A 95 1.53 -9.36 15.62
CA GLU A 95 1.16 -8.87 16.96
C GLU A 95 -0.28 -9.23 17.31
N ALA A 96 -1.24 -8.95 16.42
CA ALA A 96 -2.65 -9.28 16.63
C ALA A 96 -2.86 -10.79 16.86
N ALA A 97 -2.18 -11.64 16.11
CA ALA A 97 -2.24 -13.10 16.31
C ALA A 97 -1.68 -13.53 17.68
N THR A 98 -0.65 -12.84 18.19
CA THR A 98 -0.10 -13.13 19.53
C THR A 98 -1.01 -12.65 20.66
N GLU A 99 -1.66 -11.49 20.53
CA GLU A 99 -2.63 -10.97 21.50
C GLU A 99 -3.84 -11.89 21.61
N GLU A 100 -4.46 -12.27 20.48
CA GLU A 100 -5.57 -13.24 20.48
C GLU A 100 -5.20 -14.57 21.15
N THR A 101 -3.94 -14.99 21.01
CA THR A 101 -3.45 -16.23 21.63
C THR A 101 -3.30 -16.06 23.14
N SER A 102 -2.81 -14.91 23.61
CA SER A 102 -2.64 -14.61 25.03
C SER A 102 -3.96 -14.46 25.77
N GLU A 103 -5.01 -13.95 25.13
CA GLU A 103 -6.34 -13.78 25.74
C GLU A 103 -7.12 -15.09 25.91
N ARG A 104 -6.69 -16.17 25.24
CA ARG A 104 -7.31 -17.50 25.29
C ARG A 104 -6.71 -18.41 26.37
N VAL A 105 -5.79 -17.91 27.21
CA VAL A 105 -5.10 -18.65 28.30
C VAL A 105 -5.59 -18.23 29.68
#